data_AF-A0A914ECL8-F1
#
_entry.id   AF-A0A914ECL8-F1
#
_cell.length_a   1.000
_cell.length_b   1.000
_cell.length_c   1.000
_cell.angle_alpha   90.00
_cell.angle_beta   90.00
_cell.angle_gamma   90.00
#
_symmetry.space_group_name_H-M   'P 1'
#
loop_
_entity.id
_entity.type
_entity.pdbx_description
1 polymer ?
#
loop_
_entity_poly.entity_id
_entity_poly.type
_entity_poly.pdbx_seq_one_letter_code
_entity_poly.pdbx_strand_id
1 'polypeptide(L)' 'MQHHVNRGNFGRSDVDTRYTPDGTVWYRQSTSADDINRATVDISNAFPTSFCNIRMTWVFVATWYNVTFFGYDCNSPKT' A
#
# COMPACT_ATOMS: atom_id res chain seq x y z
N MET A 1 -30.20 8.20 13.84
CA MET A 1 -29.76 7.15 14.77
C MET A 1 -28.25 7.06 14.65
N GLN A 2 -27.53 7.46 15.69
CA GLN A 2 -26.10 7.76 15.67
C GLN A 2 -25.35 6.55 16.24
N HIS A 3 -24.48 5.91 15.45
CA HIS A 3 -23.62 4.83 15.96
C HIS A 3 -22.22 5.39 16.20
N HIS A 4 -21.90 5.51 17.48
CA HIS A 4 -20.59 5.88 18.00
C HIS A 4 -19.61 4.73 17.69
N VAL A 5 -18.55 4.99 16.93
CA VAL A 5 -17.44 4.03 16.75
C VAL A 5 -16.22 4.60 17.45
N ASN A 6 -15.76 3.90 18.49
CA ASN A 6 -14.52 4.23 19.20
C ASN A 6 -13.35 4.13 18.22
N ARG A 7 -12.76 5.28 17.88
CA ARG A 7 -11.56 5.36 17.05
C ARG A 7 -10.34 5.06 17.90
N GLY A 8 -9.96 3.78 17.96
CA GLY A 8 -8.61 3.40 18.35
C GLY A 8 -7.62 4.05 17.37
N ASN A 9 -6.65 4.80 17.91
CA ASN A 9 -5.65 5.51 17.13
C ASN A 9 -4.66 4.49 16.53
N PHE A 10 -5.01 3.93 15.38
CA PHE A 10 -4.10 3.19 14.54
C PHE A 10 -3.77 4.09 13.36
N GLY A 11 -2.61 4.76 13.43
CA GLY A 11 -2.04 5.47 12.29
C GLY A 11 -1.78 4.48 11.15
N ARG A 12 -2.76 4.32 10.28
CA ARG A 12 -2.63 3.70 8.97
C ARG A 12 -2.73 4.84 7.97
N SER A 13 -1.57 5.25 7.46
CA SER A 13 -1.48 6.20 6.35
C SER A 13 -2.00 5.49 5.10
N ASP A 14 -3.29 5.62 4.80
CA ASP A 14 -3.83 5.23 3.50
C ASP A 14 -3.38 6.28 2.46
N VAL A 15 -3.07 5.85 1.24
CA VAL A 15 -2.70 6.78 0.18
C VAL A 15 -4.00 7.42 -0.32
N ASP A 16 -4.14 8.74 -0.14
CA ASP A 16 -5.32 9.45 -0.65
C ASP A 16 -5.13 9.70 -2.14
N THR A 17 -5.84 8.93 -2.96
CA THR A 17 -5.84 9.09 -4.42
C THR A 17 -6.95 10.02 -4.93
N ARG A 18 -7.77 10.59 -4.04
CA ARG A 18 -8.97 11.37 -4.43
C ARG A 18 -8.66 12.84 -4.66
N TYR A 19 -7.69 13.40 -3.97
CA TYR A 19 -7.30 14.80 -4.11
C TYR A 19 -5.80 14.99 -3.90
N THR A 20 -5.05 14.87 -4.99
CA THR A 20 -3.60 15.08 -5.02
C THR A 20 -3.27 16.11 -6.10
N PRO A 21 -3.39 17.42 -5.80
CA PRO A 21 -3.26 18.50 -6.79
C PRO A 21 -1.98 18.42 -7.61
N ASP A 22 -0.89 17.98 -6.96
CA ASP A 22 0.45 17.86 -7.55
C ASP A 22 1.01 16.42 -7.44
N GLY A 23 0.16 15.45 -7.12
CA GLY A 23 0.56 14.06 -6.92
C GLY A 23 0.32 13.21 -8.16
N THR A 24 1.06 12.12 -8.28
CA THR A 24 0.87 11.17 -9.37
C THR A 24 0.96 9.76 -8.84
N VAL A 25 0.04 8.91 -9.30
CA VAL A 25 0.02 7.48 -9.04
C VAL A 25 0.21 6.75 -10.36
N TRP A 26 1.20 5.88 -10.42
CA TRP A 26 1.42 4.95 -11.52
C TRP A 26 1.11 3.55 -11.05
N TYR A 27 0.47 2.78 -11.93
CA TYR A 27 0.23 1.37 -11.69
C TYR A 27 0.47 0.57 -12.95
N ARG A 28 0.86 -0.69 -12.75
CA ARG A 28 0.90 -1.69 -13.81
C ARG A 28 0.50 -3.05 -13.26
N GLN A 29 -0.26 -3.80 -14.05
CA GLN A 29 -0.42 -5.23 -13.87
C GLN A 29 0.52 -5.95 -14.83
N SER A 30 1.17 -7.02 -14.38
CA SER A 30 2.07 -7.82 -15.21
C SER A 30 1.87 -9.30 -14.96
N THR A 31 1.94 -10.09 -16.03
CA THR A 31 2.01 -11.55 -16.02
C THR A 31 3.34 -12.05 -16.58
N SER A 32 4.31 -11.14 -16.77
CA SER A 32 5.66 -11.49 -17.25
C SER A 32 6.33 -12.43 -16.26
N ALA A 33 7.02 -13.46 -16.78
CA ALA A 33 7.75 -14.42 -15.95
C ALA A 33 8.80 -13.73 -15.06
N ASP A 34 9.49 -12.70 -15.56
CA ASP A 34 10.50 -11.97 -14.81
C ASP A 34 9.93 -11.21 -13.62
N ASP A 35 8.79 -10.53 -13.82
CA ASP A 35 8.10 -9.80 -12.75
C ASP A 35 7.53 -10.77 -11.71
N ILE A 36 6.96 -11.90 -12.15
CA ILE A 36 6.43 -12.96 -11.26
C ILE A 36 7.55 -13.60 -10.43
N ASN A 37 8.69 -13.92 -11.05
CA ASN A 37 9.82 -14.52 -10.36
C ASN A 37 10.37 -13.59 -9.29
N ARG A 38 10.54 -12.29 -9.61
CA ARG A 38 10.99 -11.29 -8.65
C ARG A 38 10.03 -11.16 -7.47
N ALA A 39 8.74 -10.98 -7.74
CA ALA A 39 7.73 -10.86 -6.68
C ALA A 39 7.64 -12.11 -5.80
N THR A 40 7.82 -13.30 -6.38
CA THR A 40 7.84 -14.56 -5.62
C THR A 40 9.00 -14.57 -4.62
N VAL A 41 10.20 -14.20 -5.05
CA VAL A 41 11.38 -14.10 -4.16
C VAL A 41 11.14 -13.06 -3.07
N ASP A 42 10.63 -11.87 -3.42
CA ASP A 42 10.40 -10.78 -2.47
C ASP A 42 9.39 -11.19 -1.38
N ILE A 43 8.28 -11.82 -1.75
CA ILE A 43 7.27 -12.30 -0.80
C ILE A 43 7.79 -13.46 0.05
N SER A 44 8.52 -14.41 -0.54
CA SER A 44 9.15 -15.50 0.23
C SER A 44 10.14 -14.97 1.26
N ASN A 45 10.92 -13.93 0.93
CA ASN A 45 11.85 -13.29 1.85
C ASN A 45 11.13 -12.48 2.95
N ALA A 46 10.05 -11.78 2.60
CA ALA A 46 9.27 -10.98 3.56
C ALA A 46 8.49 -11.86 4.55
N PHE A 47 8.08 -13.07 4.13
CA PHE A 47 7.21 -13.96 4.89
C PHE A 47 7.72 -15.41 4.89
N PRO A 48 8.92 -15.66 5.47
CA PRO A 48 9.64 -16.92 5.31
C PRO A 48 8.95 -18.15 5.92
N THR A 49 8.06 -17.96 6.89
CA THR A 49 7.36 -19.07 7.59
C THR A 49 5.92 -19.26 7.16
N SER A 50 5.33 -18.29 6.46
CA SER A 50 3.90 -18.28 6.15
C SER A 50 3.58 -18.92 4.80
N PHE A 51 4.56 -19.03 3.91
CA PHE A 51 4.31 -19.38 2.52
C PHE A 51 5.37 -20.31 1.92
N CYS A 52 5.28 -21.61 2.23
CA CYS A 52 6.23 -22.61 1.70
C CYS A 52 6.02 -22.98 0.22
N ASN A 53 4.90 -22.61 -0.42
CA ASN A 53 4.60 -23.01 -1.81
C ASN A 53 3.71 -21.96 -2.53
N ILE A 54 4.17 -20.71 -2.60
CA ILE A 54 3.45 -19.68 -3.36
C ILE A 54 3.55 -19.93 -4.86
N ARG A 55 2.42 -19.82 -5.55
CA ARG A 55 2.34 -19.75 -7.01
C ARG A 55 1.64 -18.47 -7.41
N MET A 56 2.42 -17.46 -7.77
CA MET A 56 1.90 -16.20 -8.31
C MET A 56 1.51 -16.37 -9.78
N THR A 57 0.37 -15.80 -10.17
CA THR A 57 -0.14 -15.83 -11.56
C THR A 57 -0.12 -14.45 -12.21
N TRP A 58 -0.06 -13.39 -11.42
CA TRP A 58 0.07 -12.01 -11.85
C TRP A 58 0.63 -11.17 -10.70
N VAL A 59 1.15 -9.99 -11.02
CA VAL A 59 1.56 -8.97 -10.07
C VAL A 59 0.88 -7.64 -10.39
N PHE A 60 0.55 -6.86 -9.36
CA PHE A 60 0.11 -5.48 -9.51
C PHE A 60 1.03 -4.59 -8.69
N VAL A 61 1.67 -3.66 -9.37
CA VAL A 61 2.61 -2.72 -8.77
C VAL A 61 1.98 -1.34 -8.84
N ALA A 62 1.82 -0.70 -7.68
CA ALA A 62 1.45 0.70 -7.57
C ALA A 62 2.60 1.48 -6.94
N THR A 63 2.93 2.62 -7.53
CA THR A 63 3.89 3.57 -6.99
C THR A 63 3.33 4.98 -7.10
N TRP A 64 3.72 5.85 -6.19
CA TRP A 64 3.17 7.17 -6.09
C TRP A 64 4.26 8.19 -5.77
N TYR A 65 4.04 9.42 -6.23
CA TYR A 65 4.88 10.57 -5.95
C TYR A 65 4.01 11.75 -5.54
N ASN A 66 4.40 12.44 -4.47
CA ASN A 66 3.75 13.65 -3.99
C ASN A 66 2.22 13.52 -3.76
N VAL A 67 1.78 12.33 -3.35
CA VAL A 67 0.39 12.08 -2.94
C VAL A 67 0.23 12.32 -1.44
N THR A 68 -0.92 12.86 -1.07
CA THR A 68 -1.32 13.05 0.32
C THR A 68 -1.65 11.70 0.96
N PHE A 69 -1.40 11.59 2.26
CA PHE A 69 -1.76 10.40 3.04
C PHE A 69 -2.94 10.75 3.94
N PHE A 70 -3.95 9.88 3.97
CA PHE A 70 -5.06 10.00 4.90
C PHE A 70 -4.54 9.77 6.33
N GLY A 71 -4.75 10.75 7.22
CA GLY A 71 -4.34 10.66 8.63
C GLY A 71 -3.03 11.38 8.99
N TYR A 72 -2.43 12.14 8.07
CA TYR A 72 -1.41 13.13 8.43
C TYR A 72 -2.02 14.53 8.45
N ASP A 73 -2.44 14.98 9.62
CA ASP A 73 -2.66 16.41 9.84
C ASP A 73 -1.29 17.08 9.84
N CYS A 74 -0.88 17.69 8.72
CA CYS A 74 0.35 18.49 8.65
C CYS A 74 0.37 19.67 9.66
N ASN A 75 -0.77 19.95 10.29
CA ASN A 75 -0.98 20.97 11.31
C ASN A 75 -0.96 20.42 12.75
N SER A 76 -0.71 19.12 12.96
CA SER A 76 -0.60 18.59 14.32
C SER A 76 0.75 19.00 14.94
N PRO A 77 0.76 19.77 16.04
CA PRO A 77 2.01 20.15 16.70
C PRO A 77 2.79 18.91 17.09
N LYS A 78 4.07 18.87 16.73
CA LYS A 78 5.02 17.89 17.25
C LYS A 78 5.23 18.22 18.73
N THR A 79 4.46 17.60 19.62
CA THR A 79 4.74 17.57 21.06
C THR A 79 5.70 16.45 21.39
#